data_AF-A0A7X9E1E2-F1
#
_entry.id   AF-A0A7X9E1E2-F1
#
_cell.length_a   1.000
_cell.length_b   1.000
_cell.length_c   1.000
_cell.angle_alpha   90.00
_cell.angle_beta   90.00
_cell.angle_gamma   90.00
#
_symmetry.space_group_name_H-M   'P 1'
#
loop_
_entity.id
_entity.type
_entity.pdbx_description
1 polymer ?
#
loop_
_entity_poly.entity_id
_entity_poly.type
_entity_poly.pdbx_seq_one_letter_code
_entity_poly.pdbx_strand_id
1 'polypeptide(L)'
;MVSKWRLNSKNKTYDSILLQYGNEYTKFRISKNYKFLVDGLTEALEEVRYNTPLRTTLVLHTDRVRTEGADLLKAMITGDGTPEGSSPYYAVSWENTDNNFTALVTESNKERLTIETFLFDKKETNIIARIWQLKNGEYHLSYKNKKGKVLAKEKINITKVGQRIKLSLVPGQLLIIDLEKKK
;
A
#
# COMPACT_ATOMS: atom_id res chain seq x y z
N MET A 1 18.45 -2.29 -2.38
CA MET A 1 18.12 -2.55 -0.95
C MET A 1 17.51 -3.94 -0.80
N VAL A 2 17.85 -4.64 0.29
CA VAL A 2 17.48 -6.05 0.53
C VAL A 2 15.97 -6.25 0.65
N SER A 3 15.24 -5.32 1.28
CA SER A 3 13.77 -5.34 1.38
C SER A 3 13.10 -5.40 0.00
N LYS A 4 13.48 -4.49 -0.92
CA LYS A 4 12.98 -4.48 -2.31
C LYS A 4 13.24 -5.79 -3.04
N TRP A 5 14.46 -6.34 -2.91
CA TRP A 5 14.79 -7.62 -3.52
C TRP A 5 13.93 -8.75 -2.94
N ARG A 6 13.72 -8.77 -1.62
CA ARG A 6 12.87 -9.74 -0.94
C ARG A 6 11.41 -9.71 -1.42
N LEU A 7 10.82 -8.51 -1.55
CA LEU A 7 9.43 -8.35 -1.99
C LEU A 7 9.25 -8.80 -3.45
N ASN A 8 10.20 -8.46 -4.33
CA ASN A 8 10.13 -8.79 -5.74
C ASN A 8 10.41 -10.26 -6.08
N SER A 9 11.46 -10.83 -5.48
CA SER A 9 11.94 -12.18 -5.79
C SER A 9 11.29 -13.27 -4.94
N LYS A 10 10.64 -12.88 -3.83
CA LYS A 10 10.16 -13.78 -2.77
C LYS A 10 11.26 -14.62 -2.09
N ASN A 11 12.53 -14.32 -2.34
CA ASN A 11 13.64 -15.07 -1.77
C ASN A 11 13.84 -14.72 -0.29
N LYS A 12 13.73 -15.73 0.59
CA LYS A 12 13.72 -15.60 2.04
C LYS A 12 15.09 -15.53 2.73
N THR A 13 16.20 -15.53 1.97
CA THR A 13 17.57 -15.61 2.53
C THR A 13 17.85 -14.61 3.65
N TYR A 14 17.27 -13.40 3.59
CA TYR A 14 17.54 -12.32 4.55
C TYR A 14 16.34 -12.00 5.47
N ASP A 15 15.36 -12.90 5.59
CA ASP A 15 14.15 -12.63 6.36
C ASP A 15 14.44 -12.37 7.84
N SER A 16 15.44 -13.04 8.43
CA SER A 16 15.86 -12.79 9.82
C SER A 16 16.35 -11.35 10.03
N ILE A 17 17.23 -10.87 9.15
CA ILE A 17 17.76 -9.51 9.20
C ILE A 17 16.64 -8.49 8.96
N LEU A 18 15.76 -8.74 7.98
CA LEU A 18 14.65 -7.83 7.66
C LEU A 18 13.59 -7.79 8.77
N LEU A 19 13.36 -8.89 9.49
CA LEU A 19 12.47 -8.91 10.65
C LEU A 19 13.07 -8.17 11.85
N GLN A 20 14.39 -8.20 12.01
CA GLN A 20 15.08 -7.51 13.10
C GLN A 20 15.24 -6.01 12.85
N TYR A 21 15.64 -5.62 11.63
CA TYR A 21 16.07 -4.25 11.32
C TYR A 21 15.26 -3.56 10.20
N GLY A 22 14.33 -4.26 9.55
CA GLY A 22 13.50 -3.68 8.51
C GLY A 22 12.49 -2.68 9.06
N ASN A 23 11.95 -1.83 8.18
CA ASN A 23 10.82 -0.98 8.54
C ASN A 23 9.55 -1.82 8.82
N GLU A 24 8.61 -1.22 9.54
CA GLU A 24 7.37 -1.89 9.95
C GLU A 24 6.55 -2.44 8.78
N TYR A 25 6.54 -1.75 7.65
CA TYR A 25 5.90 -2.25 6.43
C TYR A 25 6.57 -3.53 5.90
N THR A 26 7.90 -3.60 5.88
CA THR A 26 8.64 -4.79 5.44
C THR A 26 8.41 -5.95 6.41
N LYS A 27 8.45 -5.70 7.71
CA LYS A 27 8.15 -6.70 8.75
C LYS A 27 6.73 -7.26 8.57
N PHE A 28 5.75 -6.39 8.34
CA PHE A 28 4.38 -6.78 7.98
C PHE A 28 4.34 -7.63 6.70
N ARG A 29 4.99 -7.19 5.61
CA ARG A 29 4.95 -7.89 4.33
C ARG A 29 5.52 -9.31 4.39
N ILE A 30 6.52 -9.54 5.24
CA ILE A 30 7.17 -10.84 5.48
C ILE A 30 6.33 -11.72 6.41
N SER A 31 5.93 -11.19 7.58
CA SER A 31 5.26 -11.97 8.63
C SER A 31 3.75 -12.10 8.45
N LYS A 32 3.13 -11.21 7.64
CA LYS A 32 1.68 -10.96 7.56
C LYS A 32 1.04 -10.58 8.91
N ASN A 33 1.86 -10.13 9.88
CA ASN A 33 1.38 -9.67 11.17
C ASN A 33 1.07 -8.17 11.11
N TYR A 34 -0.22 -7.83 11.21
CA TYR A 34 -0.71 -6.45 11.21
C TYR A 34 -0.23 -5.64 12.42
N LYS A 35 0.24 -6.29 13.49
CA LYS A 35 0.76 -5.61 14.67
C LYS A 35 1.88 -4.63 14.32
N PHE A 36 2.78 -4.98 13.40
CA PHE A 36 3.85 -4.08 12.96
C PHE A 36 3.30 -2.78 12.35
N LEU A 37 2.24 -2.87 11.55
CA LEU A 37 1.58 -1.67 11.00
C LEU A 37 0.90 -0.84 12.08
N VAL A 38 0.21 -1.50 13.03
CA VAL A 38 -0.48 -0.81 14.13
C VAL A 38 0.53 -0.08 15.02
N ASP A 39 1.62 -0.75 15.39
CA ASP A 39 2.66 -0.18 16.24
C ASP A 39 3.33 1.03 15.54
N GLY A 40 3.71 0.90 14.26
CA GLY A 40 4.30 2.00 13.49
C GLY A 40 3.35 3.17 13.23
N LEU A 41 2.05 2.91 13.01
CA LEU A 41 1.04 3.97 12.88
C LEU A 41 0.74 4.67 14.22
N THR A 42 0.86 3.95 15.34
CA THR A 42 0.67 4.52 16.68
C THR A 42 1.76 5.56 16.96
N GLU A 43 3.02 5.24 16.64
CA GLU A 43 4.14 6.19 16.75
C GLU A 43 3.90 7.44 15.88
N ALA A 44 3.51 7.24 14.61
CA ALA A 44 3.19 8.34 13.70
C ALA A 44 2.05 9.24 14.22
N LEU A 45 1.02 8.65 14.83
CA LEU A 45 -0.11 9.40 15.41
C LEU A 45 0.30 10.22 16.63
N GLU A 46 1.13 9.66 17.51
CA GLU A 46 1.65 10.39 18.68
C GLU A 46 2.50 11.57 18.25
N GLU A 47 3.35 11.40 17.24
CA GLU A 47 4.10 12.52 16.68
C GLU A 47 3.21 13.60 16.09
N VAL A 48 2.22 13.23 15.27
CA VAL A 48 1.29 14.21 14.69
C VAL A 48 0.56 14.96 15.80
N ARG A 49 0.11 14.29 16.85
CA ARG A 49 -0.56 14.92 18.00
C ARG A 49 0.34 15.95 18.69
N TYR A 50 1.58 15.57 18.95
CA TYR A 50 2.55 16.45 19.62
C TYR A 50 3.00 17.62 18.73
N ASN A 51 3.25 17.35 17.45
CA ASN A 51 3.83 18.30 16.50
C ASN A 51 2.78 19.23 15.84
N THR A 52 1.50 18.87 15.81
CA THR A 52 0.45 19.71 15.19
C THR A 52 0.42 21.12 15.80
N PRO A 53 0.36 21.32 17.13
CA PRO A 53 0.42 22.65 17.72
C PRO A 53 1.68 23.43 17.35
N LEU A 54 2.84 22.76 17.31
CA LEU A 54 4.11 23.37 16.90
C LEU A 54 4.08 23.88 15.45
N ARG A 55 3.26 23.30 14.58
CA ARG A 55 3.14 23.70 13.17
C ARG A 55 2.01 24.70 12.92
N THR A 56 0.94 24.68 13.71
CA THR A 56 -0.25 25.49 13.45
C THR A 56 -0.31 26.78 14.26
N THR A 57 0.12 26.77 15.52
CA THR A 57 -0.09 27.89 16.44
C THR A 57 1.21 28.54 16.92
N LEU A 58 2.31 27.79 16.96
CA LEU A 58 3.60 28.27 17.46
C LEU A 58 4.50 28.60 16.26
N VAL A 59 4.53 29.87 15.85
CA VAL A 59 5.18 30.39 14.62
C VAL A 59 6.73 30.37 14.72
N LEU A 60 7.33 29.23 15.05
CA LEU A 60 8.77 29.06 15.20
C LEU A 60 9.21 27.77 14.49
N HIS A 61 10.06 27.91 13.47
CA HIS A 61 10.82 26.81 12.85
C HIS A 61 9.96 25.64 12.30
N THR A 62 8.85 25.96 11.63
CA THR A 62 7.89 24.99 11.07
C THR A 62 8.49 24.07 9.98
N ASP A 63 9.64 24.44 9.41
CA ASP A 63 10.44 23.68 8.46
C ASP A 63 11.27 22.56 9.11
N ARG A 64 11.49 22.61 10.43
CA ARG A 64 12.26 21.62 11.20
C ARG A 64 11.39 20.59 11.93
N VAL A 65 10.08 20.74 11.87
CA VAL A 65 9.13 19.80 12.48
C VAL A 65 8.80 18.72 11.46
N ARG A 66 9.52 17.60 11.53
CA ARG A 66 9.25 16.41 10.73
C ARG A 66 7.93 15.76 11.13
N THR A 67 7.32 15.05 10.19
CA THR A 67 6.19 14.16 10.44
C THR A 67 6.66 12.76 10.13
N GLU A 68 7.22 12.07 11.13
CA GLU A 68 7.63 10.69 10.93
C GLU A 68 6.39 9.83 10.64
N GLY A 69 6.61 8.67 10.02
CA GLY A 69 5.54 7.75 9.63
C GLY A 69 4.84 8.07 8.30
N ALA A 70 5.10 9.22 7.68
CA ALA A 70 4.65 9.49 6.30
C ALA A 70 5.16 8.41 5.31
N ASP A 71 6.37 7.91 5.54
CA ASP A 71 6.95 6.80 4.78
C ASP A 71 6.21 5.48 4.96
N LEU A 72 5.73 5.18 6.17
CA LEU A 72 4.93 3.99 6.44
C LEU A 72 3.59 4.07 5.69
N LEU A 73 2.91 5.22 5.76
CA LEU A 73 1.67 5.46 5.02
C LEU A 73 1.88 5.37 3.50
N LYS A 74 2.94 6.00 2.98
CA LYS A 74 3.36 5.88 1.58
C LYS A 74 3.54 4.41 1.20
N ALA A 75 4.27 3.64 2.01
CA ALA A 75 4.55 2.24 1.76
C ALA A 75 3.27 1.38 1.75
N MET A 76 2.35 1.64 2.69
CA MET A 76 1.05 0.98 2.74
C MET A 76 0.22 1.27 1.48
N ILE A 77 0.08 2.54 1.09
CA ILE A 77 -0.79 2.95 -0.02
C ILE A 77 -0.21 2.53 -1.38
N THR A 78 1.11 2.58 -1.56
CA THR A 78 1.75 2.39 -2.86
C THR A 78 2.44 1.04 -3.05
N GLY A 79 2.71 0.33 -1.97
CA GLY A 79 3.51 -0.90 -1.97
C GLY A 79 5.02 -0.67 -1.95
N ASP A 80 5.47 0.58 -1.82
CA ASP A 80 6.88 0.93 -1.79
C ASP A 80 7.47 0.91 -0.38
N GLY A 81 8.03 -0.23 -0.01
CA GLY A 81 8.73 -0.41 1.26
C GLY A 81 10.16 0.13 1.28
N THR A 82 10.57 0.97 0.33
CA THR A 82 11.90 1.58 0.35
C THR A 82 11.98 2.77 1.34
N PRO A 83 13.12 2.96 2.02
CA PRO A 83 13.35 4.09 2.91
C PRO A 83 13.36 5.42 2.17
N GLU A 84 13.23 6.50 2.95
CA GLU A 84 13.40 7.87 2.52
C GLU A 84 14.67 8.10 1.67
N GLY A 85 14.58 9.05 0.74
CA GLY A 85 15.72 9.46 -0.11
C GLY A 85 16.05 8.50 -1.26
N SER A 86 15.31 7.41 -1.44
CA SER A 86 15.49 6.49 -2.57
C SER A 86 14.48 6.73 -3.70
N SER A 87 14.81 6.33 -4.92
CA SER A 87 13.89 6.47 -6.06
C SER A 87 12.62 5.63 -5.83
N PRO A 88 11.41 6.20 -6.01
CA PRO A 88 10.17 5.53 -5.67
C PRO A 88 10.01 4.22 -6.44
N TYR A 89 9.58 3.18 -5.74
CA TYR A 89 9.41 1.84 -6.28
C TYR A 89 7.99 1.31 -6.07
N TYR A 90 7.02 2.13 -6.48
CA TYR A 90 5.59 1.84 -6.33
C TYR A 90 5.19 0.54 -7.02
N ALA A 91 4.30 -0.22 -6.37
CA ALA A 91 3.53 -1.28 -6.99
C ALA A 91 2.29 -0.71 -7.68
N VAL A 92 1.66 0.27 -7.03
CA VAL A 92 0.46 0.97 -7.48
C VAL A 92 0.51 2.44 -7.08
N SER A 93 -0.06 3.31 -7.90
CA SER A 93 -0.41 4.68 -7.49
C SER A 93 -1.88 4.94 -7.82
N TRP A 94 -2.45 5.98 -7.24
CA TRP A 94 -3.90 6.21 -7.28
C TRP A 94 -4.24 7.54 -7.94
N GLU A 95 -5.36 7.57 -8.68
CA GLU A 95 -5.95 8.79 -9.23
C GLU A 95 -7.45 8.79 -8.90
N ASN A 96 -8.08 9.97 -8.91
CA ASN A 96 -9.47 10.19 -8.53
C ASN A 96 -9.80 9.69 -7.11
N THR A 97 -8.88 9.95 -6.18
CA THR A 97 -9.05 9.68 -4.75
C THR A 97 -9.13 10.98 -3.97
N ASP A 98 -9.80 10.94 -2.83
CA ASP A 98 -9.88 12.02 -1.86
C ASP A 98 -9.57 11.48 -0.45
N ASN A 99 -9.86 12.28 0.58
CA ASN A 99 -9.66 11.88 1.98
C ASN A 99 -10.60 10.75 2.44
N ASN A 100 -11.55 10.29 1.60
CA ASN A 100 -12.46 9.21 1.91
C ASN A 100 -11.98 7.85 1.42
N PHE A 101 -10.75 7.75 0.89
CA PHE A 101 -10.17 6.49 0.42
C PHE A 101 -8.88 6.13 1.16
N THR A 102 -8.71 4.84 1.45
CA THR A 102 -7.42 4.29 1.87
C THR A 102 -7.14 2.94 1.23
N ALA A 103 -5.85 2.61 1.15
CA ALA A 103 -5.36 1.36 0.62
C ALA A 103 -4.17 0.81 1.42
N LEU A 104 -4.09 -0.51 1.47
CA LEU A 104 -2.96 -1.27 1.98
C LEU A 104 -2.54 -2.33 0.96
N VAL A 105 -1.37 -2.18 0.38
CA VAL A 105 -0.75 -3.20 -0.46
C VAL A 105 -0.21 -4.31 0.43
N THR A 106 -0.79 -5.50 0.34
CA THR A 106 -0.44 -6.67 1.17
C THR A 106 0.46 -7.67 0.44
N GLU A 107 0.43 -7.66 -0.89
CA GLU A 107 1.30 -8.45 -1.76
C GLU A 107 1.57 -7.69 -3.06
N SER A 108 2.81 -7.75 -3.54
CA SER A 108 3.23 -7.11 -4.78
C SER A 108 4.50 -7.78 -5.30
N ASN A 109 4.44 -8.26 -6.54
CA ASN A 109 5.57 -8.78 -7.31
C ASN A 109 5.23 -8.67 -8.80
N LYS A 110 6.05 -9.28 -9.67
CA LYS A 110 5.89 -9.20 -11.14
C LYS A 110 4.64 -9.88 -11.70
N GLU A 111 3.96 -10.70 -10.93
CA GLU A 111 2.84 -11.57 -11.37
C GLU A 111 1.61 -11.46 -10.48
N ARG A 112 1.71 -10.80 -9.32
CA ARG A 112 0.60 -10.64 -8.40
C ARG A 112 0.64 -9.32 -7.67
N LEU A 113 -0.53 -8.71 -7.50
CA LEU A 113 -0.75 -7.53 -6.69
C LEU A 113 -2.03 -7.73 -5.88
N THR A 114 -1.93 -7.63 -4.56
CA THR A 114 -3.07 -7.72 -3.64
C THR A 114 -3.14 -6.46 -2.80
N ILE A 115 -4.31 -5.86 -2.77
CA ILE A 115 -4.57 -4.57 -2.13
C ILE A 115 -5.83 -4.68 -1.29
N GLU A 116 -5.78 -4.24 -0.05
CA GLU A 116 -6.96 -4.01 0.77
C GLU A 116 -7.36 -2.54 0.63
N THR A 117 -8.61 -2.27 0.30
CA THR A 117 -9.13 -0.92 0.15
C THR A 117 -10.33 -0.70 1.06
N PHE A 118 -10.50 0.54 1.50
CA PHE A 118 -11.68 0.96 2.25
C PHE A 118 -12.11 2.34 1.78
N LEU A 119 -13.42 2.50 1.56
CA LEU A 119 -14.06 3.75 1.19
C LEU A 119 -14.90 4.24 2.37
N PHE A 120 -14.52 5.38 2.95
CA PHE A 120 -15.19 6.03 4.07
C PHE A 120 -16.41 6.86 3.65
N ASP A 121 -16.57 7.12 2.35
CA ASP A 121 -17.73 7.83 1.81
C ASP A 121 -19.01 6.99 1.95
N LYS A 122 -20.17 7.60 1.73
CA LYS A 122 -21.49 6.97 1.70
C LYS A 122 -21.92 6.53 0.30
N LYS A 123 -21.20 6.97 -0.74
CA LYS A 123 -21.51 6.68 -2.15
C LYS A 123 -20.46 5.75 -2.73
N GLU A 124 -20.86 4.95 -3.71
CA GLU A 124 -19.91 4.18 -4.51
C GLU A 124 -19.06 5.13 -5.36
N THR A 125 -17.76 4.84 -5.41
CA THR A 125 -16.79 5.68 -6.10
C THR A 125 -15.90 4.83 -6.99
N ASN A 126 -15.59 5.38 -8.16
CA ASN A 126 -14.64 4.78 -9.08
C ASN A 126 -13.28 5.45 -8.92
N ILE A 127 -12.31 4.68 -8.45
CA ILE A 127 -10.92 5.13 -8.35
C ILE A 127 -10.09 4.53 -9.48
N ILE A 128 -8.96 5.13 -9.79
CA ILE A 128 -8.05 4.61 -10.80
C ILE A 128 -6.79 4.11 -10.11
N ALA A 129 -6.49 2.83 -10.26
CA ALA A 129 -5.19 2.25 -9.90
C ALA A 129 -4.27 2.26 -11.11
N ARG A 130 -3.10 2.89 -10.98
CA ARG A 130 -2.03 2.85 -11.96
C ARG A 130 -1.01 1.79 -11.56
N ILE A 131 -0.89 0.74 -12.36
CA ILE A 131 -0.12 -0.47 -12.01
C ILE A 131 1.30 -0.39 -12.54
N TRP A 132 2.30 -0.48 -11.67
CA TRP A 132 3.70 -0.24 -12.02
C TRP A 132 4.58 -1.50 -12.06
N GLN A 133 4.26 -2.54 -11.28
CA GLN A 133 5.14 -3.71 -11.12
C GLN A 133 4.73 -4.96 -11.89
N LEU A 134 3.45 -5.08 -12.27
CA LEU A 134 2.96 -6.26 -12.99
C LEU A 134 3.58 -6.33 -14.40
N LYS A 135 4.06 -7.50 -14.79
CA LYS A 135 4.49 -7.77 -16.17
C LYS A 135 3.29 -7.76 -17.11
N ASN A 136 3.54 -7.49 -18.38
CA ASN A 136 2.54 -7.67 -19.43
C ASN A 136 2.00 -9.12 -19.44
N GLY A 137 0.69 -9.24 -19.69
CA GLY A 137 -0.01 -10.52 -19.77
C GLY A 137 -1.47 -10.45 -19.32
N GLU A 138 -2.14 -11.60 -19.33
CA GLU A 138 -3.51 -11.76 -18.85
C GLU A 138 -3.55 -11.96 -17.33
N TYR A 139 -4.49 -11.30 -16.65
CA TYR A 139 -4.69 -11.39 -15.21
C TYR A 139 -6.15 -11.66 -14.88
N HIS A 140 -6.37 -12.34 -13.76
CA HIS A 140 -7.65 -12.35 -13.09
C HIS A 140 -7.69 -11.21 -12.07
N LEU A 141 -8.59 -10.26 -12.27
CA LEU A 141 -8.94 -9.24 -11.30
C LEU A 141 -10.10 -9.77 -10.46
N SER A 142 -9.90 -9.91 -9.16
CA SER A 142 -10.92 -10.41 -8.24
C SER A 142 -11.16 -9.40 -7.12
N TYR A 143 -12.43 -9.17 -6.82
CA TYR A 143 -12.88 -8.44 -5.65
C TYR A 143 -13.30 -9.45 -4.59
N LYS A 144 -12.76 -9.36 -3.38
CA LYS A 144 -13.08 -10.27 -2.27
C LYS A 144 -13.48 -9.46 -1.04
N ASN A 145 -14.33 -10.01 -0.20
CA ASN A 145 -14.60 -9.41 1.11
C ASN A 145 -13.47 -9.70 2.11
N LYS A 146 -13.56 -9.13 3.32
CA LYS A 146 -12.61 -9.39 4.43
C LYS A 146 -12.41 -10.87 4.81
N LYS A 147 -13.36 -11.76 4.45
CA LYS A 147 -13.28 -13.21 4.70
C LYS A 147 -12.63 -13.97 3.53
N GLY A 148 -12.17 -13.26 2.50
CA GLY A 148 -11.59 -13.85 1.29
C GLY A 148 -12.62 -14.42 0.29
N LYS A 149 -13.92 -14.28 0.54
CA LYS A 149 -14.96 -14.72 -0.41
C LYS A 149 -14.95 -13.80 -1.63
N VAL A 150 -14.81 -14.40 -2.82
CA VAL A 150 -14.87 -13.68 -4.10
C VAL A 150 -16.29 -13.15 -4.32
N LEU A 151 -16.39 -11.84 -4.51
CA LEU A 151 -17.63 -11.11 -4.82
C LEU A 151 -17.80 -10.93 -6.34
N ALA A 152 -16.71 -10.61 -7.03
CA ALA A 152 -16.66 -10.44 -8.46
C ALA A 152 -15.30 -10.87 -9.00
N LYS A 153 -15.26 -11.34 -10.25
CA LYS A 153 -14.04 -11.75 -10.93
C LYS A 153 -14.14 -11.44 -12.41
N GLU A 154 -13.13 -10.77 -12.94
CA GLU A 154 -13.03 -10.40 -14.34
C GLU A 154 -11.63 -10.67 -14.89
N LYS A 155 -11.52 -10.72 -16.21
CA LYS A 155 -10.24 -10.88 -16.92
C LYS A 155 -9.79 -9.51 -17.41
N ILE A 156 -8.54 -9.19 -17.17
CA ILE A 156 -7.92 -7.94 -17.62
C ILE A 156 -6.54 -8.23 -18.21
N ASN A 157 -6.21 -7.52 -19.28
CA ASN A 157 -4.89 -7.58 -19.91
C ASN A 157 -4.07 -6.37 -19.49
N ILE A 158 -2.89 -6.63 -18.93
CA ILE A 158 -1.87 -5.61 -18.69
C ILE A 158 -0.96 -5.58 -19.91
N THR A 159 -0.95 -4.47 -20.64
CA THR A 159 -0.21 -4.29 -21.90
C THR A 159 0.96 -3.33 -21.76
N LYS A 160 0.97 -2.49 -20.72
CA LYS A 160 2.03 -1.53 -20.46
C LYS A 160 2.25 -1.27 -18.97
N VAL A 161 3.46 -0.86 -18.63
CA VAL A 161 3.80 -0.33 -17.31
C VAL A 161 3.03 0.96 -17.07
N GLY A 162 2.51 1.13 -15.86
CA GLY A 162 1.69 2.28 -15.49
C GLY A 162 0.31 2.25 -16.14
N GLN A 163 -0.22 1.07 -16.51
CA GLN A 163 -1.58 0.94 -17.01
C GLN A 163 -2.59 1.34 -15.93
N ARG A 164 -3.59 2.13 -16.33
CA ARG A 164 -4.69 2.57 -15.49
C ARG A 164 -5.80 1.53 -15.51
N ILE A 165 -6.25 1.13 -14.33
CA ILE A 165 -7.37 0.21 -14.12
C ILE A 165 -8.40 0.95 -13.28
N LYS A 166 -9.63 1.01 -13.78
CA LYS A 166 -10.75 1.57 -13.03
C LYS A 166 -11.23 0.52 -12.04
N LEU A 167 -11.33 0.89 -10.77
CA LEU A 167 -11.78 0.02 -9.68
C LEU A 167 -13.02 0.63 -9.05
N SER A 168 -14.09 -0.15 -8.96
CA SER A 168 -15.33 0.27 -8.33
C SER A 168 -15.30 -0.14 -6.86
N LEU A 169 -15.41 0.84 -5.97
CA LEU A 169 -15.39 0.63 -4.52
C LEU A 169 -16.77 0.86 -3.92
N VAL A 170 -17.15 -0.05 -3.03
CA VAL A 170 -18.37 0.04 -2.23
C VAL A 170 -18.08 0.71 -0.88
N PRO A 171 -18.98 1.58 -0.39
CA PRO A 171 -18.79 2.31 0.85
C PRO A 171 -18.84 1.41 2.09
N GLY A 172 -18.04 1.73 3.10
CA GLY A 172 -18.12 1.15 4.44
C GLY A 172 -17.70 -0.32 4.55
N GLN A 173 -17.06 -0.89 3.54
CA GLN A 173 -16.62 -2.28 3.53
C GLN A 173 -15.15 -2.41 3.14
N LEU A 174 -14.43 -3.30 3.85
CA LEU A 174 -13.08 -3.70 3.45
C LEU A 174 -13.16 -4.63 2.23
N LEU A 175 -12.59 -4.16 1.13
CA LEU A 175 -12.54 -4.87 -0.14
C LEU A 175 -11.10 -5.28 -0.45
N ILE A 176 -10.89 -6.54 -0.79
CA ILE A 176 -9.59 -7.05 -1.20
C ILE A 176 -9.60 -7.18 -2.71
N ILE A 177 -8.75 -6.40 -3.36
CA ILE A 177 -8.54 -6.40 -4.80
C ILE A 177 -7.30 -7.24 -5.08
N ASP A 178 -7.47 -8.31 -5.85
CA ASP A 178 -6.41 -9.27 -6.16
C ASP A 178 -6.26 -9.39 -7.68
N LEU A 179 -5.09 -9.00 -8.18
CA LEU A 179 -4.65 -9.17 -9.55
C LEU A 179 -3.64 -10.31 -9.58
N GLU A 180 -4.00 -11.44 -10.17
CA GLU A 180 -3.14 -12.61 -10.28
C GLU A 180 -2.95 -13.00 -11.75
N LYS A 181 -1.70 -13.11 -12.19
CA LYS A 181 -1.36 -13.48 -13.56
C LYS A 181 -1.91 -14.87 -13.86
N LYS A 182 -2.57 -15.00 -15.01
CA LYS A 182 -3.00 -16.30 -15.51
C LYS A 182 -1.76 -17.11 -15.90
N LYS A 183 -1.70 -18.35 -15.42
CA LYS A 183 -0.68 -19.32 -15.80
C LYS A 183 -0.84 -19.73 -17.26
#